data_AF-C8N996-F1
#
_entry.id   AF-C8N996-F1
#
_cell.length_a   1.000
_cell.length_b   1.000
_cell.length_c   1.000
_cell.angle_alpha   90.00
_cell.angle_beta   90.00
_cell.angle_gamma   90.00
#
_symmetry.space_group_name_H-M   'P 1'
#
loop_
_entity.id
_entity.type
_entity.pdbx_description
1 polymer ?
#
loop_
_entity_poly.entity_id
_entity_poly.type
_entity_poly.pdbx_seq_one_letter_code
_entity_poly.pdbx_strand_id
1 'polypeptide(L)'
;MNNILRQHAEQQTAEELHELKQQETHPVPDNWQLSPQSVVTYLIGGKLKNGFTVKPKYIGNRRLMEIAVATLATDRALLLYGLPGTAKSWVSEHIAAAVSGDSTLVVQGTAGTGEEAIRYGWNYAELLAKGPSEQALVETPVMRAMRQGKLARVEELTRIGADVQDTLITILSEKTLPVPELNSEIQAVRGFNLIATANNRDKGVNDLSSALKRRFNTVILPLPATLDEETDIVRSRVESYQNTMKLPAEKPALEEIRRIVTIFRELRAGLTADKKTKLKSPSGTLSTAEAISVVNNGMALSGYFGDGALKADDLIAGILGAVVKDPVQDKIVWQEYLDTVVKQRDGWQDLYRAARDMS
;
A
#
# COMPACT_ATOMS: atom_id res chain seq x y z
N MET A 1 -23.66 -15.68 -1.79
CA MET A 1 -22.63 -15.19 -2.74
C MET A 1 -22.28 -13.78 -2.33
N ASN A 2 -21.01 -13.49 -2.09
CA ASN A 2 -20.60 -12.19 -1.58
C ASN A 2 -20.42 -11.23 -2.77
N ASN A 3 -21.31 -10.24 -2.92
CA ASN A 3 -21.31 -9.27 -4.04
C ASN A 3 -20.27 -8.13 -3.84
N ILE A 4 -19.22 -8.37 -3.07
CA ILE A 4 -18.24 -7.35 -2.66
C ILE A 4 -16.99 -7.50 -3.54
N LEU A 5 -16.55 -6.40 -4.17
CA LEU A 5 -15.36 -6.39 -5.04
C LEU A 5 -14.06 -6.62 -4.28
N ARG A 6 -13.93 -6.08 -3.07
CA ARG A 6 -12.74 -6.25 -2.23
C ARG A 6 -13.15 -6.35 -0.77
N GLN A 7 -13.05 -7.55 -0.21
CA GLN A 7 -13.18 -7.77 1.23
C GLN A 7 -12.01 -7.13 1.99
N HIS A 8 -12.19 -6.84 3.28
CA HIS A 8 -11.12 -6.37 4.15
C HIS A 8 -10.06 -7.47 4.37
N ALA A 9 -8.84 -7.09 4.73
CA ALA A 9 -7.73 -8.03 4.89
C ALA A 9 -8.04 -9.16 5.90
N GLU A 10 -8.66 -8.83 7.03
CA GLU A 10 -9.08 -9.79 8.06
C GLU A 10 -10.13 -10.80 7.57
N GLN A 11 -10.92 -10.45 6.56
CA GLN A 11 -11.90 -11.33 5.93
C GLN A 11 -11.26 -12.19 4.84
N GLN A 12 -10.41 -11.59 4.00
CA GLN A 12 -9.71 -12.30 2.92
C GLN A 12 -8.76 -13.37 3.45
N THR A 13 -8.16 -13.13 4.62
CA THR A 13 -7.15 -13.99 5.24
C THR A 13 -7.64 -14.64 6.54
N ALA A 14 -8.96 -14.73 6.72
CA ALA A 14 -9.57 -15.21 7.96
C ALA A 14 -9.05 -16.60 8.38
N GLU A 15 -8.89 -17.52 7.43
CA GLU A 15 -8.34 -18.85 7.67
C GLU A 15 -6.87 -18.77 8.15
N GLU A 16 -6.03 -17.98 7.47
CA GLU A 16 -4.63 -17.83 7.86
C GLU A 16 -4.47 -17.21 9.26
N LEU A 17 -5.29 -16.20 9.58
CA LEU A 17 -5.33 -15.57 10.90
C LEU A 17 -5.84 -16.55 11.97
N HIS A 18 -6.83 -17.38 11.65
CA HIS A 18 -7.33 -18.42 12.54
C HIS A 18 -6.24 -19.44 12.87
N GLU A 19 -5.57 -19.98 11.85
CA GLU A 19 -4.52 -20.98 11.98
C GLU A 19 -3.30 -20.48 12.77
N LEU A 20 -2.93 -19.21 12.58
CA LEU A 20 -1.91 -18.55 13.38
C LEU A 20 -2.32 -18.43 14.85
N LYS A 21 -3.57 -18.01 15.11
CA LYS A 21 -4.10 -17.84 16.46
C LYS A 21 -4.16 -19.17 17.23
N GLN A 22 -4.50 -20.27 16.56
CA GLN A 22 -4.49 -21.62 17.15
C GLN A 22 -3.09 -22.11 17.52
N GLN A 23 -2.06 -21.57 16.89
CA GLN A 23 -0.66 -21.97 17.09
C GLN A 23 0.14 -20.93 17.87
N GLU A 24 -0.55 -20.00 18.55
CA GLU A 24 0.09 -18.96 19.31
C GLU A 24 0.83 -19.55 20.53
N THR A 25 2.15 -19.37 20.56
CA THR A 25 3.00 -19.81 21.67
C THR A 25 3.75 -18.68 22.35
N HIS A 26 3.62 -17.46 21.82
CA HIS A 26 4.32 -16.29 22.32
C HIS A 26 3.37 -15.35 23.08
N PRO A 27 3.88 -14.50 23.98
CA PRO A 27 3.07 -13.50 24.65
C PRO A 27 2.37 -12.57 23.65
N VAL A 28 1.06 -12.44 23.81
CA VAL A 28 0.23 -11.51 23.02
C VAL A 28 0.05 -10.22 23.82
N PRO A 29 0.46 -9.05 23.30
CA PRO A 29 0.23 -7.78 23.97
C PRO A 29 -1.27 -7.51 24.21
N ASP A 30 -1.57 -6.65 25.18
CA ASP A 30 -2.96 -6.27 25.50
C ASP A 30 -3.69 -5.76 24.25
N ASN A 31 -4.92 -6.27 24.05
CA ASN A 31 -5.80 -5.97 22.90
C ASN A 31 -5.24 -6.34 21.51
N TRP A 32 -4.15 -7.10 21.43
CA TRP A 32 -3.69 -7.70 20.17
C TRP A 32 -4.40 -9.04 19.90
N GLN A 33 -4.61 -9.38 18.63
CA GLN A 33 -5.16 -10.66 18.20
C GLN A 33 -4.10 -11.76 18.08
N LEU A 34 -2.85 -11.38 17.80
CA LEU A 34 -1.71 -12.26 17.53
C LEU A 34 -0.46 -11.70 18.21
N SER A 35 0.52 -12.55 18.54
CA SER A 35 1.82 -12.09 19.03
C SER A 35 2.62 -11.38 17.94
N PRO A 36 3.62 -10.54 18.28
CA PRO A 36 4.50 -9.92 17.29
C PRO A 36 5.12 -10.91 16.30
N GLN A 37 5.51 -12.10 16.78
CA GLN A 37 6.08 -13.16 15.95
C GLN A 37 5.07 -13.75 14.96
N SER A 38 3.83 -13.96 15.41
CA SER A 38 2.73 -14.43 14.57
C SER A 38 2.32 -13.38 13.54
N VAL A 39 2.28 -12.09 13.90
CA VAL A 39 2.04 -10.98 12.95
C VAL A 39 3.15 -10.91 11.90
N VAL A 40 4.42 -11.06 12.31
CA VAL A 40 5.54 -11.10 11.37
C VAL A 40 5.40 -12.30 10.42
N THR A 41 5.09 -13.49 10.94
CA THR A 41 4.85 -14.70 10.13
C THR A 41 3.67 -14.53 9.17
N TYR A 42 2.59 -13.87 9.62
CA TYR A 42 1.46 -13.50 8.78
C TYR A 42 1.88 -12.65 7.58
N LEU A 43 2.75 -11.65 7.79
CA LEU A 43 3.18 -10.71 6.76
C LEU A 43 4.12 -11.32 5.73
N ILE A 44 5.12 -12.08 6.16
CA ILE A 44 6.18 -12.61 5.27
C ILE A 44 5.96 -14.06 4.86
N GLY A 45 4.89 -14.69 5.34
CA GLY A 45 4.58 -16.08 5.09
C GLY A 45 5.48 -17.06 5.85
N GLY A 46 5.13 -18.33 5.74
CA GLY A 46 5.85 -19.43 6.39
C GLY A 46 4.97 -20.67 6.50
N LYS A 47 5.59 -21.78 6.92
CA LYS A 47 4.87 -23.02 7.23
C LYS A 47 4.75 -23.16 8.74
N LEU A 48 3.51 -23.33 9.20
CA LEU A 48 3.21 -23.51 10.62
C LEU A 48 3.49 -24.96 11.06
N LYS A 49 3.50 -25.22 12.37
CA LYS A 49 3.84 -26.53 12.94
C LYS A 49 2.83 -27.61 12.54
N ASN A 50 1.57 -27.25 12.38
CA ASN A 50 0.52 -28.15 11.87
C ASN A 50 0.58 -28.40 10.35
N GLY A 51 1.57 -27.81 9.66
CA GLY A 51 1.77 -27.97 8.22
C GLY A 51 1.02 -26.95 7.35
N PHE A 52 0.16 -26.10 7.92
CA PHE A 52 -0.54 -25.03 7.19
C PHE A 52 0.48 -24.03 6.62
N THR A 53 0.26 -23.58 5.39
CA THR A 53 1.15 -22.62 4.72
C THR A 53 0.52 -21.24 4.67
N VAL A 54 1.10 -20.30 5.40
CA VAL A 54 0.74 -18.88 5.37
C VAL A 54 1.40 -18.24 4.15
N LYS A 55 0.60 -17.61 3.29
CA LYS A 55 1.09 -16.95 2.08
C LYS A 55 1.74 -15.61 2.45
N PRO A 56 2.85 -15.19 1.80
CA PRO A 56 3.43 -13.86 2.06
C PRO A 56 2.51 -12.74 1.57
N LYS A 57 2.30 -11.72 2.40
CA LYS A 57 1.58 -10.47 2.07
C LYS A 57 2.57 -9.37 1.70
N TYR A 58 3.79 -9.48 2.18
CA TYR A 58 4.91 -8.62 1.85
C TYR A 58 6.09 -9.48 1.36
N ILE A 59 6.58 -9.17 0.16
CA ILE A 59 7.77 -9.78 -0.44
C ILE A 59 8.92 -8.79 -0.25
N GLY A 60 9.87 -9.13 0.61
CA GLY A 60 10.99 -8.26 0.95
C GLY A 60 11.67 -8.66 2.25
N ASN A 61 12.36 -7.72 2.87
CA ASN A 61 13.21 -7.99 4.03
C ASN A 61 12.37 -8.22 5.31
N ARG A 62 12.43 -9.45 5.87
CA ARG A 62 11.81 -9.84 7.14
C ARG A 62 12.14 -8.87 8.29
N ARG A 63 13.39 -8.40 8.37
CA ARG A 63 13.84 -7.51 9.44
C ARG A 63 13.07 -6.18 9.46
N LEU A 64 12.65 -5.67 8.30
CA LEU A 64 11.84 -4.45 8.24
C LEU A 64 10.45 -4.67 8.86
N MET A 65 9.84 -5.84 8.62
CA MET A 65 8.55 -6.20 9.21
C MET A 65 8.69 -6.43 10.73
N GLU A 66 9.78 -7.06 11.18
CA GLU A 66 10.08 -7.18 12.62
C GLU A 66 10.18 -5.81 13.29
N ILE A 67 10.90 -4.86 12.70
CA ILE A 67 11.03 -3.50 13.25
C ILE A 67 9.67 -2.80 13.26
N ALA A 68 8.89 -2.91 12.18
CA ALA A 68 7.56 -2.31 12.09
C ALA A 68 6.61 -2.85 13.18
N VAL A 69 6.53 -4.17 13.34
CA VAL A 69 5.66 -4.79 14.34
C VAL A 69 6.18 -4.53 15.77
N ALA A 70 7.49 -4.61 16.00
CA ALA A 70 8.08 -4.31 17.30
C ALA A 70 7.84 -2.86 17.73
N THR A 71 7.84 -1.91 16.78
CA THR A 71 7.48 -0.51 17.04
C THR A 71 6.09 -0.42 17.66
N LEU A 72 5.12 -1.12 17.07
CA LEU A 72 3.72 -1.03 17.50
C LEU A 72 3.45 -1.69 18.84
N ALA A 73 4.32 -2.63 19.26
CA ALA A 73 4.30 -3.21 20.60
C ALA A 73 4.83 -2.25 21.69
N THR A 74 5.33 -1.08 21.30
CA THR A 74 5.73 0.02 22.19
C THR A 74 4.71 1.18 22.11
N ASP A 75 5.01 2.29 22.78
CA ASP A 75 4.22 3.53 22.73
C ASP A 75 4.50 4.38 21.47
N ARG A 76 5.50 4.03 20.66
CA ARG A 76 5.86 4.77 19.44
C ARG A 76 4.92 4.44 18.29
N ALA A 77 4.55 5.47 17.52
CA ALA A 77 3.82 5.30 16.27
C ALA A 77 4.74 4.81 15.15
N LEU A 78 4.18 4.13 14.16
CA LEU A 78 4.91 3.62 13.01
C LEU A 78 4.70 4.53 11.79
N LEU A 79 5.78 5.01 11.17
CA LEU A 79 5.72 5.68 9.87
C LEU A 79 6.30 4.75 8.80
N LEU A 80 5.44 4.26 7.91
CA LEU A 80 5.86 3.56 6.70
C LEU A 80 6.18 4.60 5.62
N TYR A 81 7.44 4.64 5.20
CA TYR A 81 7.94 5.64 4.26
C TYR A 81 8.54 4.98 3.02
N GLY A 82 8.47 5.61 1.85
CA GLY A 82 9.05 5.04 0.63
C GLY A 82 8.41 5.57 -0.65
N LEU A 83 8.95 5.16 -1.80
CA LEU A 83 8.41 5.55 -3.11
C LEU A 83 6.97 5.03 -3.31
N PRO A 84 6.19 5.63 -4.21
CA PRO A 84 4.91 5.06 -4.64
C PRO A 84 5.04 3.59 -5.06
N GLY A 85 4.04 2.77 -4.72
CA GLY A 85 4.02 1.35 -5.05
C GLY A 85 4.92 0.41 -4.23
N THR A 86 5.53 0.89 -3.14
CA THR A 86 6.34 0.06 -2.19
C THR A 86 5.51 -0.68 -1.13
N ALA A 87 4.22 -0.92 -1.39
CA ALA A 87 3.28 -1.65 -0.53
C ALA A 87 2.99 -1.05 0.87
N LYS A 88 3.28 0.24 1.12
CA LYS A 88 3.03 0.90 2.43
C LYS A 88 1.61 0.71 2.96
N SER A 89 0.60 1.12 2.19
CA SER A 89 -0.81 1.02 2.59
C SER A 89 -1.27 -0.44 2.73
N TRP A 90 -0.69 -1.35 1.94
CA TRP A 90 -0.97 -2.78 2.05
C TRP A 90 -0.42 -3.36 3.35
N VAL A 91 0.84 -3.05 3.68
CA VAL A 91 1.46 -3.46 4.96
C VAL A 91 0.71 -2.86 6.14
N SER A 92 0.35 -1.57 6.07
CA SER A 92 -0.48 -0.87 7.07
C SER A 92 -1.81 -1.61 7.34
N GLU A 93 -2.54 -1.96 6.28
CA GLU A 93 -3.81 -2.70 6.35
C GLU A 93 -3.65 -4.09 6.97
N HIS A 94 -2.66 -4.86 6.51
CA HIS A 94 -2.43 -6.22 6.99
C HIS A 94 -1.92 -6.25 8.43
N ILE A 95 -1.10 -5.29 8.85
CA ILE A 95 -0.71 -5.15 10.26
C ILE A 95 -1.95 -4.85 11.11
N ALA A 96 -2.81 -3.90 10.72
CA ALA A 96 -4.03 -3.58 11.47
C ALA A 96 -4.99 -4.77 11.57
N ALA A 97 -5.18 -5.52 10.48
CA ALA A 97 -5.96 -6.75 10.49
C ALA A 97 -5.39 -7.81 11.45
N ALA A 98 -4.07 -8.04 11.42
CA ALA A 98 -3.43 -9.06 12.25
C ALA A 98 -3.30 -8.66 13.73
N VAL A 99 -3.13 -7.37 14.01
CA VAL A 99 -2.98 -6.84 15.38
C VAL A 99 -4.34 -6.58 16.01
N SER A 100 -5.24 -5.87 15.35
CA SER A 100 -6.50 -5.41 15.94
C SER A 100 -7.72 -6.21 15.50
N GLY A 101 -7.60 -7.05 14.47
CA GLY A 101 -8.76 -7.72 13.86
C GLY A 101 -9.66 -6.77 13.07
N ASP A 102 -9.20 -5.54 12.81
CA ASP A 102 -9.99 -4.47 12.21
C ASP A 102 -9.04 -3.53 11.47
N SER A 103 -9.08 -3.58 10.13
CA SER A 103 -8.24 -2.73 9.29
C SER A 103 -8.94 -1.44 8.83
N THR A 104 -10.18 -1.22 9.30
CA THR A 104 -11.11 -0.21 8.78
C THR A 104 -11.01 1.16 9.45
N LEU A 105 -10.24 1.27 10.54
CA LEU A 105 -10.02 2.52 11.26
C LEU A 105 -8.99 3.40 10.53
N VAL A 106 -9.38 3.92 9.37
CA VAL A 106 -8.51 4.66 8.44
C VAL A 106 -8.94 6.12 8.26
N VAL A 107 -7.95 7.02 8.29
CA VAL A 107 -8.05 8.40 7.84
C VAL A 107 -7.21 8.54 6.56
N GLN A 108 -7.83 8.99 5.48
CA GLN A 108 -7.13 9.24 4.22
C GLN A 108 -6.63 10.69 4.19
N GLY A 109 -5.34 10.86 4.00
CA GLY A 109 -4.69 12.14 3.84
C GLY A 109 -4.90 12.73 2.46
N THR A 110 -5.41 13.96 2.43
CA THR A 110 -5.61 14.79 1.24
C THR A 110 -5.39 16.25 1.64
N ALA A 111 -5.26 17.14 0.65
CA ALA A 111 -5.16 18.57 0.90
C ALA A 111 -6.41 19.16 1.60
N GLY A 112 -7.56 18.49 1.51
CA GLY A 112 -8.81 18.89 2.15
C GLY A 112 -9.10 18.17 3.46
N THR A 113 -8.19 17.32 3.97
CA THR A 113 -8.40 16.62 5.24
C THR A 113 -8.25 17.60 6.39
N GLY A 114 -9.35 17.93 7.06
CA GLY A 114 -9.40 18.80 8.23
C GLY A 114 -9.10 18.09 9.56
N GLU A 115 -9.00 18.90 10.62
CA GLU A 115 -8.76 18.43 11.99
C GLU A 115 -9.87 17.50 12.49
N GLU A 116 -11.11 17.72 12.07
CA GLU A 116 -12.28 16.92 12.40
C GLU A 116 -12.21 15.48 11.89
N ALA A 117 -11.36 15.19 10.89
CA ALA A 117 -11.11 13.83 10.41
C ALA A 117 -10.12 13.06 11.30
N ILE A 118 -9.27 13.77 12.05
CA ILE A 118 -8.27 13.18 12.95
C ILE A 118 -8.78 13.16 14.39
N ARG A 119 -9.37 14.26 14.87
CA ARG A 119 -9.84 14.39 16.26
C ARG A 119 -11.26 13.87 16.44
N TYR A 120 -12.24 14.74 16.28
CA TYR A 120 -13.67 14.46 16.31
C TYR A 120 -14.41 15.53 15.50
N GLY A 121 -15.58 15.18 15.00
CA GLY A 121 -16.52 16.12 14.41
C GLY A 121 -17.70 16.40 15.34
N TRP A 122 -18.63 17.22 14.86
CA TRP A 122 -19.89 17.49 15.54
C TRP A 122 -21.08 17.17 14.64
N ASN A 123 -22.09 16.52 15.20
CA ASN A 123 -23.42 16.48 14.63
C ASN A 123 -24.08 17.83 14.92
N TYR A 124 -24.07 18.71 13.91
CA TYR A 124 -24.58 20.07 14.06
C TYR A 124 -26.05 20.14 14.48
N ALA A 125 -26.88 19.17 14.11
CA ALA A 125 -28.29 19.15 14.51
C ALA A 125 -28.42 18.92 16.03
N GLU A 126 -27.72 17.91 16.56
CA GLU A 126 -27.66 17.63 18.00
C GLU A 126 -27.00 18.78 18.77
N LEU A 127 -25.93 19.35 18.21
CA LEU A 127 -25.20 20.48 18.80
C LEU A 127 -26.10 21.73 18.92
N LEU A 128 -26.89 22.05 17.89
CA LEU A 128 -27.82 23.18 17.92
C LEU A 128 -29.03 22.93 18.83
N ALA A 129 -29.52 21.68 18.88
CA ALA A 129 -30.70 21.33 19.65
C ALA A 129 -30.42 21.19 21.16
N LYS A 130 -29.27 20.64 21.53
CA LYS A 130 -28.94 20.24 22.92
C LYS A 130 -27.67 20.88 23.47
N GLY A 131 -26.93 21.61 22.65
CA GLY A 131 -25.60 22.14 22.99
C GLY A 131 -24.49 21.08 22.92
N PRO A 132 -23.24 21.45 23.27
CA PRO A 132 -22.12 20.52 23.33
C PRO A 132 -22.41 19.38 24.30
N SER A 133 -22.41 18.15 23.78
CA SER A 133 -22.61 16.93 24.57
C SER A 133 -21.92 15.75 23.90
N GLU A 134 -21.66 14.67 24.64
CA GLU A 134 -21.13 13.43 24.05
C GLU A 134 -22.01 12.90 22.90
N GLN A 135 -23.33 13.08 22.99
CA GLN A 135 -24.28 12.67 21.94
C GLN A 135 -24.10 13.45 20.63
N ALA A 136 -23.67 14.71 20.73
CA ALA A 136 -23.40 15.54 19.56
C ALA A 136 -22.03 15.23 18.93
N LEU A 137 -21.15 14.50 19.62
CA LEU A 137 -19.80 14.23 19.15
C LEU A 137 -19.80 13.11 18.09
N VAL A 138 -19.13 13.36 16.97
CA VAL A 138 -18.95 12.38 15.89
C VAL A 138 -17.54 11.80 15.98
N GLU A 139 -17.44 10.54 16.40
CA GLU A 139 -16.15 9.89 16.62
C GLU A 139 -15.43 9.59 15.29
N THR A 140 -14.16 9.98 15.22
CA THR A 140 -13.28 9.63 14.10
C THR A 140 -12.79 8.19 14.21
N PRO A 141 -12.20 7.63 13.13
CA PRO A 141 -11.44 6.39 13.21
C PRO A 141 -10.36 6.39 14.30
N VAL A 142 -9.65 7.51 14.49
CA VAL A 142 -8.60 7.62 15.52
C VAL A 142 -9.20 7.59 16.92
N MET A 143 -10.26 8.37 17.18
CA MET A 143 -10.93 8.37 18.48
C MET A 143 -11.53 6.99 18.82
N ARG A 144 -12.16 6.32 17.85
CA ARG A 144 -12.64 4.94 18.02
C ARG A 144 -11.50 3.97 18.33
N ALA A 145 -10.36 4.09 17.64
CA ALA A 145 -9.18 3.28 17.91
C ALA A 145 -8.64 3.51 19.34
N MET A 146 -8.62 4.77 19.80
CA MET A 146 -8.20 5.11 21.17
C MET A 146 -9.11 4.46 22.21
N ARG A 147 -10.44 4.58 22.06
CA ARG A 147 -11.41 3.98 23.00
C ARG A 147 -11.35 2.45 23.02
N GLN A 148 -11.10 1.84 21.86
CA GLN A 148 -11.15 0.38 21.68
C GLN A 148 -9.79 -0.30 21.84
N GLY A 149 -8.69 0.45 21.98
CA GLY A 149 -7.36 -0.14 22.07
C GLY A 149 -6.90 -0.79 20.77
N LYS A 150 -7.18 -0.15 19.63
CA LYS A 150 -6.90 -0.68 18.28
C LYS A 150 -5.89 0.18 17.53
N LEU A 151 -5.38 -0.35 16.42
CA LEU A 151 -4.55 0.41 15.50
C LEU A 151 -5.40 1.37 14.65
N ALA A 152 -5.06 2.66 14.68
CA ALA A 152 -5.53 3.64 13.72
C ALA A 152 -4.54 3.75 12.55
N ARG A 153 -5.06 4.02 11.34
CA ARG A 153 -4.26 4.18 10.13
C ARG A 153 -4.44 5.58 9.57
N VAL A 154 -3.35 6.30 9.30
CA VAL A 154 -3.35 7.59 8.62
C VAL A 154 -2.58 7.45 7.31
N GLU A 155 -3.30 7.30 6.22
CA GLU A 155 -2.72 7.05 4.91
C GLU A 155 -2.34 8.38 4.22
N GLU A 156 -1.20 8.43 3.55
CA GLU A 156 -0.69 9.63 2.88
C GLU A 156 -0.63 10.88 3.78
N LEU A 157 -0.06 10.73 4.99
CA LEU A 157 0.04 11.76 6.02
C LEU A 157 0.61 13.09 5.48
N THR A 158 1.59 13.04 4.58
CA THR A 158 2.23 14.23 4.00
C THR A 158 1.32 15.01 3.05
N ARG A 159 0.15 14.47 2.65
CA ARG A 159 -0.87 15.24 1.90
C ARG A 159 -1.76 16.10 2.79
N ILE A 160 -1.80 15.83 4.09
CA ILE A 160 -2.57 16.61 5.07
C ILE A 160 -1.83 17.94 5.33
N GLY A 161 -2.56 19.03 5.58
CA GLY A 161 -1.98 20.32 5.99
C GLY A 161 -1.11 20.18 7.25
N ALA A 162 -0.01 20.92 7.33
CA ALA A 162 0.96 20.78 8.44
C ALA A 162 0.35 21.11 9.81
N ASP A 163 -0.53 22.10 9.86
CA ASP A 163 -1.33 22.48 11.02
C ASP A 163 -2.24 21.33 11.48
N VAL A 164 -2.91 20.66 10.54
CA VAL A 164 -3.77 19.51 10.84
C VAL A 164 -2.93 18.30 11.27
N GLN A 165 -1.75 18.06 10.68
CA GLN A 165 -0.85 16.99 11.10
C GLN A 165 -0.41 17.14 12.57
N ASP A 166 -0.16 18.37 13.03
CA ASP A 166 0.30 18.64 14.38
C ASP A 166 -0.76 18.32 15.46
N THR A 167 -2.04 18.16 15.09
CA THR A 167 -3.08 17.65 15.99
C THR A 167 -2.78 16.23 16.51
N LEU A 168 -1.96 15.46 15.78
CA LEU A 168 -1.49 14.14 16.21
C LEU A 168 -0.48 14.22 17.34
N ILE A 169 0.15 15.38 17.61
CA ILE A 169 1.21 15.49 18.63
C ILE A 169 0.70 15.02 19.98
N THR A 170 -0.41 15.57 20.47
CA THR A 170 -0.96 15.21 21.78
C THR A 170 -1.41 13.74 21.82
N ILE A 171 -2.09 13.29 20.76
CA ILE A 171 -2.56 11.90 20.61
C ILE A 171 -1.40 10.90 20.66
N LEU A 172 -0.27 11.21 20.01
CA LEU A 172 0.87 10.29 19.97
C LEU A 172 1.73 10.33 21.24
N SER A 173 1.73 11.44 21.98
CA SER A 173 2.59 11.65 23.15
C SER A 173 1.91 11.24 24.44
N GLU A 174 0.79 11.89 24.73
CA GLU A 174 0.07 11.74 25.99
C GLU A 174 -0.97 10.63 25.90
N LYS A 175 -1.22 10.12 24.69
CA LYS A 175 -2.31 9.17 24.41
C LYS A 175 -3.67 9.73 24.84
N THR A 176 -3.82 11.05 24.79
CA THR A 176 -5.07 11.76 25.09
C THR A 176 -5.54 12.59 23.91
N LEU A 177 -6.86 12.75 23.82
CA LEU A 177 -7.54 13.57 22.84
C LEU A 177 -8.50 14.48 23.60
N PRO A 178 -8.11 15.74 23.88
CA PRO A 178 -8.94 16.69 24.60
C PRO A 178 -10.21 17.03 23.81
N VAL A 179 -11.34 17.17 24.53
CA VAL A 179 -12.63 17.68 24.04
C VAL A 179 -13.00 18.92 24.86
N PRO A 180 -12.40 20.09 24.56
CA PRO A 180 -12.52 21.28 25.41
C PRO A 180 -13.95 21.74 25.59
N GLU A 181 -14.80 21.59 24.57
CA GLU A 181 -16.21 21.99 24.61
C GLU A 181 -17.01 21.23 25.67
N LEU A 182 -16.51 20.06 26.11
CA LEU A 182 -17.12 19.23 27.14
C LEU A 182 -16.34 19.26 28.47
N ASN A 183 -15.27 20.05 28.57
CA ASN A 183 -14.30 19.99 29.68
C ASN A 183 -13.86 18.54 29.99
N SER A 184 -13.63 17.74 28.95
CA SER A 184 -13.28 16.33 29.06
C SER A 184 -12.18 15.94 28.07
N GLU A 185 -11.74 14.69 28.12
CA GLU A 185 -10.81 14.12 27.18
C GLU A 185 -11.07 12.63 26.97
N ILE A 186 -10.56 12.11 25.86
CA ILE A 186 -10.49 10.68 25.60
C ILE A 186 -9.07 10.21 25.87
N GLN A 187 -8.91 9.31 26.83
CA GLN A 187 -7.66 8.61 27.05
C GLN A 187 -7.67 7.29 26.26
N ALA A 188 -6.59 7.03 25.53
CA ALA A 188 -6.47 5.78 24.80
C ALA A 188 -6.25 4.62 25.78
N VAL A 189 -6.96 3.52 25.54
CA VAL A 189 -6.74 2.28 26.29
C VAL A 189 -5.59 1.48 25.66
N ARG A 190 -5.08 0.50 26.42
CA ARG A 190 -3.96 -0.35 25.96
C ARG A 190 -4.27 -1.00 24.61
N GLY A 191 -3.25 -1.19 23.79
CA GLY A 191 -3.38 -1.69 22.41
C GLY A 191 -3.59 -0.61 21.36
N PHE A 192 -3.99 0.61 21.74
CA PHE A 192 -4.01 1.73 20.81
C PHE A 192 -2.61 2.10 20.32
N ASN A 193 -2.44 2.19 19.01
CA ASN A 193 -1.29 2.81 18.38
C ASN A 193 -1.67 3.29 16.96
N LEU A 194 -0.75 3.97 16.27
CA LEU A 194 -1.01 4.58 14.97
C LEU A 194 0.03 4.14 13.94
N ILE A 195 -0.44 3.77 12.75
CA ILE A 195 0.37 3.57 11.55
C ILE A 195 0.10 4.72 10.59
N ALA A 196 1.13 5.45 10.22
CA ALA A 196 1.07 6.46 9.17
C ALA A 196 1.81 5.97 7.92
N THR A 197 1.33 6.37 6.73
CA THR A 197 2.07 6.17 5.47
C THR A 197 2.42 7.51 4.83
N ALA A 198 3.60 7.59 4.22
CA ALA A 198 4.02 8.77 3.47
C ALA A 198 4.93 8.42 2.30
N ASN A 199 4.84 9.21 1.22
CA ASN A 199 5.66 9.03 0.03
C ASN A 199 6.92 9.88 0.10
N ASN A 200 8.03 9.34 -0.39
CA ASN A 200 9.25 10.11 -0.61
C ASN A 200 9.18 10.82 -1.96
N ARG A 201 9.48 12.13 -2.01
CA ARG A 201 9.63 12.94 -3.23
C ARG A 201 8.36 13.25 -4.04
N ASP A 202 7.18 13.24 -3.43
CA ASP A 202 6.02 13.80 -4.13
C ASP A 202 6.15 15.34 -4.24
N LYS A 203 5.88 15.91 -5.42
CA LYS A 203 5.76 17.37 -5.56
C LYS A 203 4.43 17.80 -4.93
N GLY A 204 4.46 18.87 -4.12
CA GLY A 204 3.24 19.42 -3.51
C GLY A 204 2.76 18.69 -2.25
N VAL A 205 3.67 18.07 -1.49
CA VAL A 205 3.38 17.49 -0.17
C VAL A 205 4.01 18.31 0.95
N ASN A 206 3.41 18.25 2.14
CA ASN A 206 3.90 18.92 3.33
C ASN A 206 4.96 18.07 4.02
N ASP A 207 6.06 18.70 4.42
CA ASP A 207 7.07 18.06 5.27
C ASP A 207 6.53 17.86 6.69
N LEU A 208 6.77 16.68 7.27
CA LEU A 208 6.44 16.45 8.68
C LEU A 208 7.30 17.36 9.58
N SER A 209 6.66 18.01 10.54
CA SER A 209 7.33 18.84 11.55
C SER A 209 8.36 18.01 12.33
N SER A 210 9.44 18.65 12.81
CA SER A 210 10.47 17.95 13.60
C SER A 210 9.91 17.34 14.89
N ALA A 211 8.91 18.01 15.48
CA ALA A 211 8.18 17.53 16.64
C ALA A 211 7.41 16.24 16.31
N LEU A 212 6.69 16.21 15.20
CA LEU A 212 5.93 15.03 14.79
C LEU A 212 6.86 13.87 14.37
N LYS A 213 7.91 14.15 13.60
CA LYS A 213 8.91 13.14 13.18
C LYS A 213 9.50 12.35 14.35
N ARG A 214 9.73 12.99 15.50
CA ARG A 214 10.31 12.33 16.70
C ARG A 214 9.36 11.36 17.39
N ARG A 215 8.06 11.41 17.09
CA ARG A 215 7.00 10.55 17.68
C ARG A 215 6.73 9.30 16.85
N PHE A 216 7.29 9.25 15.65
CA PHE A 216 7.28 8.07 14.80
C PHE A 216 8.61 7.33 14.86
N ASN A 217 8.56 6.01 14.80
CA ASN A 217 9.66 5.22 14.25
C ASN A 217 9.44 5.03 12.75
N THR A 218 10.43 5.41 11.94
CA THR A 218 10.30 5.37 10.48
C THR A 218 10.88 4.08 9.91
N VAL A 219 10.05 3.31 9.20
CA VAL A 219 10.48 2.14 8.43
C VAL A 219 10.37 2.49 6.94
N ILE A 220 11.51 2.49 6.26
CA ILE A 220 11.58 2.78 4.83
C ILE A 220 11.38 1.48 4.05
N LEU A 221 10.27 1.38 3.30
CA LEU A 221 9.99 0.26 2.41
C LEU A 221 10.69 0.49 1.06
N PRO A 222 11.65 -0.36 0.67
CA PRO A 222 12.31 -0.26 -0.62
C PRO A 222 11.42 -0.83 -1.74
N LEU A 223 11.82 -0.57 -2.98
CA LEU A 223 11.34 -1.33 -4.13
C LEU A 223 11.84 -2.79 -4.06
N PRO A 224 11.16 -3.74 -4.71
CA PRO A 224 11.62 -5.13 -4.74
C PRO A 224 13.05 -5.26 -5.27
N ALA A 225 13.86 -6.07 -4.62
CA ALA A 225 15.30 -6.11 -4.86
C ALA A 225 15.62 -6.78 -6.20
N THR A 226 14.87 -7.82 -6.56
CA THR A 226 15.11 -8.63 -7.76
C THR A 226 13.96 -8.53 -8.78
N LEU A 227 14.25 -8.89 -10.02
CA LEU A 227 13.24 -9.02 -11.08
C LEU A 227 12.19 -10.06 -10.71
N ASP A 228 12.64 -11.19 -10.17
CA ASP A 228 11.78 -12.33 -9.82
C ASP A 228 10.84 -11.95 -8.66
N GLU A 229 11.31 -11.25 -7.63
CA GLU A 229 10.46 -10.73 -6.56
C GLU A 229 9.37 -9.79 -7.10
N GLU A 230 9.72 -8.84 -7.97
CA GLU A 230 8.76 -7.90 -8.54
C GLU A 230 7.76 -8.60 -9.47
N THR A 231 8.21 -9.59 -10.23
CA THR A 231 7.38 -10.42 -11.11
C THR A 231 6.42 -11.29 -10.31
N ASP A 232 6.86 -11.90 -9.20
CA ASP A 232 6.02 -12.68 -8.30
C ASP A 232 4.93 -11.81 -7.65
N ILE A 233 5.26 -10.58 -7.25
CA ILE A 233 4.28 -9.61 -6.76
C ILE A 233 3.23 -9.32 -7.83
N VAL A 234 3.64 -8.99 -9.06
CA VAL A 234 2.71 -8.67 -10.14
C VAL A 234 1.83 -9.87 -10.46
N ARG A 235 2.42 -11.07 -10.63
CA ARG A 235 1.68 -12.31 -10.89
C ARG A 235 0.61 -12.56 -9.84
N SER A 236 0.98 -12.57 -8.56
CA SER A 236 0.06 -12.87 -7.47
C SER A 236 -1.13 -11.89 -7.42
N ARG A 237 -0.88 -10.61 -7.73
CA ARG A 237 -1.92 -9.57 -7.74
C ARG A 237 -2.86 -9.67 -8.92
N VAL A 238 -2.31 -9.95 -10.08
CA VAL A 238 -3.07 -10.13 -11.31
C VAL A 238 -3.96 -11.37 -11.19
N GLU A 239 -3.44 -12.49 -10.70
CA GLU A 239 -4.22 -13.70 -10.45
C GLU A 239 -5.37 -13.45 -9.47
N SER A 240 -5.11 -12.74 -8.37
CA SER A 240 -6.15 -12.35 -7.42
C SER A 240 -7.22 -11.48 -8.08
N TYR A 241 -6.83 -10.54 -8.95
CA TYR A 241 -7.75 -9.67 -9.67
C TYR A 241 -8.61 -10.45 -10.69
N GLN A 242 -8.02 -11.36 -11.46
CA GLN A 242 -8.76 -12.23 -12.40
C GLN A 242 -9.86 -13.02 -11.71
N ASN A 243 -9.54 -13.65 -10.58
CA ASN A 243 -10.49 -14.48 -9.85
C ASN A 243 -11.67 -13.66 -9.32
N THR A 244 -11.40 -12.46 -8.81
CA THR A 244 -12.43 -11.55 -8.30
C THR A 244 -13.32 -11.00 -9.41
N MET A 245 -12.70 -10.54 -10.51
CA MET A 245 -13.41 -9.89 -11.62
C MET A 245 -14.03 -10.87 -12.62
N LYS A 246 -13.69 -12.17 -12.52
CA LYS A 246 -14.14 -13.23 -13.44
C LYS A 246 -13.88 -12.87 -14.91
N LEU A 247 -12.70 -12.34 -15.18
CA LEU A 247 -12.34 -11.92 -16.54
C LEU A 247 -12.33 -13.13 -17.49
N PRO A 248 -12.90 -13.01 -18.71
CA PRO A 248 -12.85 -14.06 -19.73
C PRO A 248 -11.49 -14.06 -20.45
N ALA A 249 -10.39 -14.04 -19.70
CA ALA A 249 -9.04 -14.04 -20.23
C ALA A 249 -8.25 -15.22 -19.66
N GLU A 250 -7.30 -15.72 -20.46
CA GLU A 250 -6.35 -16.71 -19.98
C GLU A 250 -5.45 -16.12 -18.89
N LYS A 251 -4.84 -16.99 -18.08
CA LYS A 251 -3.82 -16.53 -17.14
C LYS A 251 -2.65 -15.96 -17.94
N PRO A 252 -2.16 -14.76 -17.58
CA PRO A 252 -1.06 -14.13 -18.32
C PRO A 252 0.16 -15.04 -18.25
N ALA A 253 0.84 -15.23 -19.38
CA ALA A 253 2.10 -15.95 -19.38
C ALA A 253 3.11 -15.21 -18.49
N LEU A 254 3.86 -15.96 -17.68
CA LEU A 254 4.86 -15.40 -16.76
C LEU A 254 5.87 -14.52 -17.50
N GLU A 255 6.20 -14.91 -18.74
CA GLU A 255 7.09 -14.15 -19.62
C GLU A 255 6.55 -12.75 -19.93
N GLU A 256 5.25 -12.55 -20.16
CA GLU A 256 4.67 -11.21 -20.39
C GLU A 256 4.85 -10.28 -19.19
N ILE A 257 4.57 -10.81 -18.00
CA ILE A 257 4.76 -10.07 -16.75
C ILE A 257 6.24 -9.71 -16.61
N ARG A 258 7.13 -10.67 -16.87
CA ARG A 258 8.58 -10.47 -16.78
C ARG A 258 9.07 -9.42 -17.78
N ARG A 259 8.53 -9.38 -19.00
CA ARG A 259 8.82 -8.35 -20.01
C ARG A 259 8.50 -6.95 -19.48
N ILE A 260 7.29 -6.74 -18.97
CA ILE A 260 6.83 -5.45 -18.43
C ILE A 260 7.71 -5.01 -17.24
N VAL A 261 7.92 -5.91 -16.28
CA VAL A 261 8.74 -5.61 -15.10
C VAL A 261 10.18 -5.30 -15.51
N THR A 262 10.73 -5.99 -16.51
CA THR A 262 12.07 -5.69 -17.04
C THR A 262 12.14 -4.28 -17.60
N ILE A 263 11.18 -3.88 -18.45
CA ILE A 263 11.11 -2.52 -19.02
C ILE A 263 11.10 -1.48 -17.90
N PHE A 264 10.23 -1.68 -16.91
CA PHE A 264 10.05 -0.74 -15.82
C PHE A 264 11.32 -0.62 -14.97
N ARG A 265 11.95 -1.75 -14.65
CA ARG A 265 13.20 -1.78 -13.88
C ARG A 265 14.34 -1.11 -14.63
N GLU A 266 14.50 -1.38 -15.92
CA GLU A 266 15.58 -0.79 -16.74
C GLU A 266 15.44 0.72 -16.88
N LEU A 267 14.24 1.20 -17.24
CA LEU A 267 13.96 2.64 -17.36
C LEU A 267 14.09 3.37 -16.02
N ARG A 268 13.57 2.77 -14.93
CA ARG A 268 13.68 3.31 -13.57
C ARG A 268 15.13 3.36 -13.07
N ALA A 269 15.95 2.38 -13.42
CA ALA A 269 17.35 2.32 -13.05
C ALA A 269 18.27 3.17 -13.96
N GLY A 270 17.78 3.57 -15.14
CA GLY A 270 18.60 4.25 -16.15
C GLY A 270 19.70 3.33 -16.72
N LEU A 271 19.50 2.02 -16.69
CA LEU A 271 20.50 1.03 -17.09
C LEU A 271 19.81 -0.29 -17.44
N THR A 272 20.27 -0.95 -18.51
CA THR A 272 19.77 -2.28 -18.88
C THR A 272 20.10 -3.34 -17.82
N ALA A 273 19.33 -4.43 -17.79
CA ALA A 273 19.46 -5.51 -16.81
C ALA A 273 20.83 -6.21 -16.88
N ASP A 274 21.44 -6.25 -18.07
CA ASP A 274 22.80 -6.75 -18.30
C ASP A 274 23.91 -5.73 -17.98
N LYS A 275 23.53 -4.52 -17.55
CA LYS A 275 24.40 -3.39 -17.19
C LYS A 275 25.27 -2.85 -18.33
N LYS A 276 24.96 -3.16 -19.59
CA LYS A 276 25.77 -2.73 -20.74
C LYS A 276 25.39 -1.37 -21.30
N THR A 277 24.11 -1.01 -21.25
CA THR A 277 23.59 0.19 -21.91
C THR A 277 22.98 1.14 -20.89
N LYS A 278 23.51 2.37 -20.82
CA LYS A 278 22.91 3.45 -20.03
C LYS A 278 21.67 3.97 -20.74
N LEU A 279 20.63 4.25 -19.96
CA LEU A 279 19.33 4.69 -20.45
C LEU A 279 18.96 6.03 -19.80
N LYS A 280 18.15 6.81 -20.50
CA LYS A 280 17.44 7.92 -19.87
C LYS A 280 16.29 7.36 -19.03
N SER A 281 16.03 8.01 -17.90
CA SER A 281 14.89 7.67 -17.04
C SER A 281 13.74 8.63 -17.32
N PRO A 282 12.50 8.13 -17.45
CA PRO A 282 11.33 8.99 -17.59
C PRO A 282 11.03 9.71 -16.26
N SER A 283 10.14 10.69 -16.33
CA SER A 283 9.69 11.47 -15.17
C SER A 283 8.86 10.65 -14.16
N GLY A 284 8.22 9.57 -14.63
CA GLY A 284 7.40 8.67 -13.83
C GLY A 284 8.21 7.70 -12.94
N THR A 285 7.57 7.20 -11.88
CA THR A 285 8.21 6.30 -10.91
C THR A 285 8.40 4.86 -11.40
N LEU A 286 7.58 4.41 -12.35
CA LEU A 286 7.56 3.04 -12.88
C LEU A 286 7.53 1.99 -11.76
N SER A 287 6.51 2.10 -10.92
CA SER A 287 6.33 1.28 -9.73
C SER A 287 5.72 -0.09 -10.04
N THR A 288 5.83 -1.02 -9.09
CA THR A 288 5.19 -2.34 -9.18
C THR A 288 3.66 -2.24 -9.32
N ALA A 289 3.05 -1.20 -8.74
CA ALA A 289 1.62 -0.93 -8.88
C ALA A 289 1.24 -0.53 -10.32
N GLU A 290 2.09 0.23 -11.00
CA GLU A 290 1.88 0.56 -12.42
C GLU A 290 1.99 -0.70 -13.28
N ALA A 291 2.95 -1.60 -13.01
CA ALA A 291 3.06 -2.88 -13.73
C ALA A 291 1.82 -3.76 -13.56
N ILE A 292 1.25 -3.85 -12.35
CA ILE A 292 -0.02 -4.54 -12.10
C ILE A 292 -1.16 -3.94 -12.92
N SER A 293 -1.23 -2.61 -12.98
CA SER A 293 -2.25 -1.88 -13.77
C SER A 293 -2.13 -2.20 -15.26
N VAL A 294 -0.91 -2.20 -15.80
CA VAL A 294 -0.64 -2.55 -17.21
C VAL A 294 -1.14 -3.96 -17.53
N VAL A 295 -0.79 -4.95 -16.71
CA VAL A 295 -1.20 -6.35 -16.94
C VAL A 295 -2.72 -6.50 -16.80
N ASN A 296 -3.33 -5.92 -15.77
CA ASN A 296 -4.78 -6.01 -15.57
C ASN A 296 -5.57 -5.39 -16.73
N ASN A 297 -5.13 -4.23 -17.22
CA ASN A 297 -5.75 -3.57 -18.37
C ASN A 297 -5.56 -4.41 -19.64
N GLY A 298 -4.36 -4.94 -19.89
CA GLY A 298 -4.10 -5.79 -21.04
C GLY A 298 -4.96 -7.05 -21.05
N MET A 299 -5.19 -7.67 -19.89
CA MET A 299 -6.08 -8.83 -19.81
C MET A 299 -7.56 -8.49 -19.96
N ALA A 300 -7.98 -7.29 -19.53
CA ALA A 300 -9.32 -6.82 -19.81
C ALA A 300 -9.52 -6.57 -21.31
N LEU A 301 -8.51 -6.00 -21.98
CA LEU A 301 -8.51 -5.81 -23.43
C LEU A 301 -8.55 -7.17 -24.15
N SER A 302 -7.67 -8.10 -23.82
CA SER A 302 -7.63 -9.41 -24.46
C SER A 302 -8.91 -10.21 -24.20
N GLY A 303 -9.45 -10.18 -22.98
CA GLY A 303 -10.65 -10.93 -22.61
C GLY A 303 -11.94 -10.39 -23.23
N TYR A 304 -12.13 -9.07 -23.26
CA TYR A 304 -13.39 -8.48 -23.73
C TYR A 304 -13.37 -8.05 -25.21
N PHE A 305 -12.21 -7.71 -25.74
CA PHE A 305 -12.06 -7.19 -27.11
C PHE A 305 -11.13 -8.03 -27.99
N GLY A 306 -10.47 -9.05 -27.41
CA GLY A 306 -9.57 -9.96 -28.12
C GLY A 306 -10.05 -11.42 -28.08
N ASP A 307 -9.09 -12.33 -28.18
CA ASP A 307 -9.30 -13.79 -28.16
C ASP A 307 -9.01 -14.42 -26.78
N GLY A 308 -8.92 -13.60 -25.73
CA GLY A 308 -8.62 -14.02 -24.37
C GLY A 308 -7.13 -14.22 -24.07
N ALA A 309 -6.28 -14.32 -25.08
CA ALA A 309 -4.83 -14.47 -24.92
C ALA A 309 -4.16 -13.08 -24.83
N LEU A 310 -3.35 -12.86 -23.79
CA LEU A 310 -2.65 -11.59 -23.60
C LEU A 310 -1.52 -11.43 -24.64
N LYS A 311 -1.60 -10.40 -25.48
CA LYS A 311 -0.60 -10.11 -26.54
C LYS A 311 0.10 -8.79 -26.31
N ALA A 312 1.16 -8.55 -27.08
CA ALA A 312 1.93 -7.30 -27.05
C ALA A 312 1.05 -6.06 -27.31
N ASP A 313 0.10 -6.14 -28.24
CA ASP A 313 -0.82 -5.04 -28.58
C ASP A 313 -1.73 -4.66 -27.40
N ASP A 314 -2.13 -5.63 -26.57
CA ASP A 314 -2.96 -5.37 -25.38
C ASP A 314 -2.16 -4.66 -24.28
N LEU A 315 -0.85 -4.90 -24.23
CA LEU A 315 0.05 -4.39 -23.20
C LEU A 315 0.58 -3.00 -23.53
N ILE A 316 0.83 -2.72 -24.81
CA ILE A 316 1.63 -1.57 -25.22
C ILE A 316 0.97 -0.23 -24.89
N ALA A 317 -0.36 -0.16 -24.97
CA ALA A 317 -1.13 1.02 -24.56
C ALA A 317 -0.93 1.33 -23.07
N GLY A 318 -0.96 0.29 -22.23
CA GLY A 318 -0.71 0.39 -20.80
C GLY A 318 0.74 0.80 -20.48
N ILE A 319 1.71 0.18 -21.15
CA ILE A 319 3.14 0.50 -20.99
C ILE A 319 3.39 1.96 -21.37
N LEU A 320 2.88 2.42 -22.53
CA LEU A 320 3.05 3.79 -23.00
C LEU A 320 2.46 4.78 -21.99
N GLY A 321 1.24 4.54 -21.49
CA GLY A 321 0.60 5.40 -20.49
C GLY A 321 1.30 5.41 -19.12
N ALA A 322 2.06 4.37 -18.79
CA ALA A 322 2.88 4.32 -17.58
C ALA A 322 4.22 5.05 -17.76
N VAL A 323 4.89 4.86 -18.91
CA VAL A 323 6.20 5.42 -19.21
C VAL A 323 6.13 6.90 -19.60
N VAL A 324 5.16 7.28 -20.44
CA VAL A 324 5.04 8.62 -21.00
C VAL A 324 4.04 9.45 -20.19
N LYS A 325 4.53 10.13 -19.14
CA LYS A 325 3.73 11.09 -18.36
C LYS A 325 3.89 12.51 -18.89
N ASP A 326 5.10 12.87 -19.29
CA ASP A 326 5.41 14.07 -20.07
C ASP A 326 5.41 13.73 -21.57
N PRO A 327 4.46 14.26 -22.37
CA PRO A 327 4.31 13.90 -23.78
C PRO A 327 5.50 14.34 -24.66
N VAL A 328 6.38 15.22 -24.16
CA VAL A 328 7.55 15.72 -24.88
C VAL A 328 8.80 14.99 -24.40
N GLN A 329 9.11 15.05 -23.11
CA GLN A 329 10.36 14.52 -22.59
C GLN A 329 10.35 12.99 -22.53
N ASP A 330 9.30 12.39 -21.96
CA ASP A 330 9.24 10.95 -21.75
C ASP A 330 9.03 10.19 -23.08
N LYS A 331 8.40 10.84 -24.07
CA LYS A 331 8.26 10.27 -25.41
C LYS A 331 9.62 9.99 -26.07
N ILE A 332 10.58 10.92 -25.91
CA ILE A 332 11.94 10.75 -26.43
C ILE A 332 12.65 9.59 -25.72
N VAL A 333 12.52 9.51 -24.39
CA VAL A 333 13.08 8.41 -23.58
C VAL A 333 12.54 7.06 -24.04
N TRP A 334 11.23 6.98 -24.27
CA TRP A 334 10.57 5.77 -24.73
C TRP A 334 11.05 5.32 -26.11
N GLN A 335 11.09 6.24 -27.09
CA GLN A 335 11.56 5.93 -28.45
C GLN A 335 13.01 5.44 -28.46
N GLU A 336 13.89 6.10 -27.70
CA GLU A 336 15.30 5.72 -27.59
C GLU A 336 15.45 4.30 -26.99
N TYR A 337 14.65 3.97 -25.98
CA TYR A 337 14.63 2.63 -25.38
C TYR A 337 14.14 1.56 -26.37
N LEU A 338 13.09 1.86 -27.14
CA LEU A 338 12.59 0.95 -28.17
C LEU A 338 13.65 0.63 -29.24
N ASP A 339 14.26 1.67 -29.82
CA ASP A 339 15.19 1.52 -30.94
C ASP A 339 16.53 0.91 -30.51
N THR A 340 16.98 1.18 -29.28
CA THR A 340 18.31 0.76 -28.77
C THR A 340 18.26 -0.58 -28.05
N VAL A 341 17.20 -0.84 -27.27
CA VAL A 341 17.11 -2.02 -26.40
C VAL A 341 16.11 -3.03 -26.95
N VAL A 342 14.83 -2.64 -27.09
CA VAL A 342 13.76 -3.59 -27.45
C VAL A 342 13.99 -4.19 -28.83
N LYS A 343 14.35 -3.36 -29.82
CA LYS A 343 14.63 -3.78 -31.21
C LYS A 343 15.72 -4.83 -31.32
N GLN A 344 16.74 -4.77 -30.45
CA GLN A 344 17.91 -5.65 -30.49
C GLN A 344 17.73 -6.91 -29.62
N ARG A 345 16.66 -6.98 -28.82
CA ARG A 345 16.44 -8.06 -27.87
C ARG A 345 15.68 -9.21 -28.53
N ASP A 346 16.26 -10.40 -28.45
CA ASP A 346 15.64 -11.61 -28.99
C ASP A 346 14.29 -11.88 -28.33
N GLY A 347 13.28 -12.19 -29.16
CA GLY A 347 11.92 -12.48 -28.70
C GLY A 347 11.06 -11.26 -28.35
N TRP A 348 11.50 -10.02 -28.64
CA TRP A 348 10.76 -8.79 -28.32
C TRP A 348 10.27 -8.02 -29.56
N GLN A 349 10.31 -8.66 -30.73
CA GLN A 349 9.98 -8.03 -32.01
C GLN A 349 8.48 -7.77 -32.18
N ASP A 350 7.64 -8.57 -31.55
CA ASP A 350 6.20 -8.34 -31.41
C ASP A 350 5.94 -7.01 -30.67
N LEU A 351 6.57 -6.84 -29.52
CA LEU A 351 6.44 -5.64 -28.69
C LEU A 351 6.97 -4.39 -29.40
N TYR A 352 8.09 -4.50 -30.10
CA TYR A 352 8.65 -3.38 -30.88
C TYR A 352 7.71 -2.93 -32.01
N ARG A 353 7.08 -3.86 -32.73
CA ARG A 353 6.11 -3.55 -33.79
C ARG A 353 4.87 -2.88 -33.22
N ALA A 354 4.27 -3.49 -32.19
CA ALA A 354 3.12 -2.93 -31.47
C ALA A 354 3.39 -1.49 -30.98
N ALA A 355 4.60 -1.25 -30.47
CA ALA A 355 5.00 0.06 -29.99
C ALA A 355 5.10 1.10 -31.09
N ARG A 356 5.65 0.73 -32.26
CA ARG A 356 5.78 1.64 -33.40
C ARG A 356 4.43 2.04 -33.99
N ASP A 357 3.48 1.10 -34.04
CA ASP A 357 2.16 1.35 -34.61
C ASP A 357 1.33 2.31 -33.74
N MET A 358 1.67 2.44 -32.45
CA MET A 358 1.01 3.34 -31.50
C MET A 358 1.76 4.66 -31.19
N SER A 359 3.02 4.82 -31.63
CA SER A 359 3.93 5.91 -31.19
C SER A 359 3.92 7.18 -32.05
#